data_AF-A0A2M9A4V0-F1
#
_entry.id   AF-A0A2M9A4V0-F1
#
_cell.length_a   1.000
_cell.length_b   1.000
_cell.length_c   1.000
_cell.angle_alpha   90.00
_cell.angle_beta   90.00
_cell.angle_gamma   90.00
#
_symmetry.space_group_name_H-M   'P 1'
#
loop_
_entity.id
_entity.type
_entity.pdbx_description
1 polymer ?
#
loop_
_entity_poly.entity_id
_entity_poly.type
_entity_poly.pdbx_seq_one_letter_code
_entity_poly.pdbx_strand_id
1 'polypeptide(L)'
;MRTSLVPFFFVGTFALLSACSGTKSAQQTMAEDRAYMYKEAYSAYIAAENKYLNLLFNIERMPEEEELWIMKRDQMRELEQLRDIMLQTRGELDESIQDWEKYLSELQKEVAKMNAPSKARFRNQDDLRTSPGELLPGEFAKDSIRKVQSRMRR
;
A
#
# COMPACT_ATOMS: atom_id res chain seq x y z
N MET A 1 -20.84 -49.76 19.63
CA MET A 1 -19.99 -48.61 20.00
C MET A 1 -19.18 -48.21 18.78
N ARG A 2 -19.53 -47.10 18.11
CA ARG A 2 -18.75 -46.55 16.99
C ARG A 2 -18.12 -45.25 17.48
N THR A 3 -16.83 -45.28 17.79
CA THR A 3 -16.05 -44.07 18.04
C THR A 3 -15.72 -43.42 16.70
N SER A 4 -16.23 -42.21 16.51
CA SER A 4 -15.98 -41.39 15.33
C SER A 4 -14.58 -40.79 15.46
N LEU A 5 -13.69 -41.17 14.55
CA LEU A 5 -12.36 -40.60 14.36
C LEU A 5 -12.50 -39.36 13.46
N VAL A 6 -11.81 -38.28 13.85
CA VAL A 6 -11.54 -37.02 13.10
C VAL A 6 -12.63 -35.94 13.26
N PRO A 7 -12.29 -34.74 13.82
CA PRO A 7 -11.51 -33.77 13.06
C PRO A 7 -10.46 -33.00 13.89
N PHE A 8 -9.33 -33.64 14.21
CA PHE A 8 -8.11 -32.92 14.61
C PHE A 8 -7.38 -32.26 13.42
N PHE A 9 -7.73 -32.65 12.19
CA PHE A 9 -7.10 -32.13 10.96
C PHE A 9 -7.58 -30.73 10.55
N PHE A 10 -8.73 -30.26 11.03
CA PHE A 10 -9.31 -28.97 10.63
C PHE A 10 -8.76 -27.77 11.43
N VAL A 11 -8.21 -27.99 12.62
CA VAL A 11 -7.73 -26.90 13.48
C VAL A 11 -6.33 -26.43 13.06
N GLY A 12 -5.48 -27.34 12.57
CA GLY A 12 -4.10 -27.02 12.16
C GLY A 12 -4.01 -26.17 10.89
N THR A 13 -4.92 -26.33 9.94
CA THR A 13 -4.91 -25.58 8.67
C THR A 13 -5.38 -24.14 8.83
N PHE A 14 -6.26 -23.85 9.79
CA PHE A 14 -6.70 -22.48 10.08
C PHE A 14 -5.63 -21.65 10.80
N ALA A 15 -4.81 -22.28 11.64
CA ALA A 15 -3.68 -21.63 12.33
C ALA A 15 -2.55 -21.21 11.36
N LEU A 16 -2.28 -22.03 10.33
CA LEU A 16 -1.24 -21.73 9.32
C LEU A 16 -1.66 -20.61 8.36
N LEU A 17 -2.94 -20.50 8.00
CA LEU A 17 -3.43 -19.41 7.14
C LEU A 17 -3.49 -18.06 7.87
N SER A 18 -3.63 -18.07 9.20
CA SER A 18 -3.64 -16.85 10.02
C SER A 18 -2.25 -16.22 10.16
N ALA A 19 -1.18 -17.03 10.08
CA ALA A 19 0.20 -16.56 10.25
C ALA A 19 0.77 -15.77 9.06
N CYS A 20 0.21 -15.93 7.85
CA CYS A 20 0.63 -15.18 6.66
C CYS A 20 -0.04 -13.80 6.51
N SER A 21 -0.95 -13.42 7.41
CA SER A 21 -1.72 -12.16 7.31
C SER A 21 -1.07 -10.94 7.98
N GLY A 22 0.09 -11.11 8.64
CA GLY A 22 0.63 -10.12 9.59
C GLY A 22 2.00 -9.52 9.29
N THR A 23 2.68 -9.88 8.19
CA THR A 23 4.01 -9.32 7.89
C THR A 23 3.87 -7.94 7.26
N LYS A 24 4.24 -6.89 8.02
CA LYS A 24 4.32 -5.51 7.51
C LYS A 24 5.27 -5.45 6.32
N SER A 25 4.93 -4.64 5.30
CA SER A 25 5.85 -4.40 4.19
C SER A 25 7.04 -3.57 4.65
N ALA A 26 8.16 -3.66 3.93
CA ALA A 26 9.36 -2.85 4.23
C ALA A 26 9.04 -1.34 4.20
N GLN A 27 8.16 -0.92 3.29
CA GLN A 27 7.72 0.47 3.18
C GLN A 27 6.89 0.89 4.40
N GLN A 28 6.04 0.01 4.91
CA GLN A 28 5.29 0.28 6.15
C GLN A 28 6.24 0.41 7.35
N THR A 29 7.21 -0.49 7.50
CA THR A 29 8.16 -0.42 8.62
C THR A 29 9.01 0.84 8.54
N MET A 30 9.45 1.24 7.34
CA MET A 30 10.19 2.48 7.16
C MET A 30 9.36 3.71 7.55
N ALA A 31 8.09 3.79 7.14
CA ALA A 31 7.22 4.91 7.51
C ALA A 31 6.98 4.97 9.03
N GLU A 32 6.80 3.82 9.68
CA GLU A 32 6.65 3.74 11.14
C GLU A 32 7.93 4.19 11.88
N ASP A 33 9.11 3.76 11.42
CA ASP A 33 10.39 4.16 11.99
C ASP A 33 10.62 5.67 11.84
N ARG A 34 10.33 6.24 10.67
CA ARG A 34 10.43 7.70 10.45
C ARG A 34 9.44 8.47 11.29
N ALA A 35 8.22 7.94 11.51
CA ALA A 35 7.22 8.57 12.36
C ALA A 35 7.69 8.61 13.82
N TYR A 36 8.36 7.54 14.28
CA TYR A 36 8.97 7.50 15.60
C TYR A 36 10.08 8.55 15.75
N MET A 37 10.99 8.64 14.78
CA MET A 37 12.08 9.63 14.79
C MET A 37 11.57 11.07 14.81
N TYR A 38 10.56 11.39 13.99
CA TYR A 38 9.93 12.71 14.00
C TYR A 38 9.31 13.03 15.37
N LYS A 39 8.62 12.07 15.97
CA LYS A 39 8.01 12.24 17.30
C LYS A 39 9.05 12.56 18.37
N GLU A 40 10.18 11.87 18.36
CA GLU A 40 11.29 12.16 19.29
C GLU A 40 11.86 13.56 19.06
N ALA A 41 12.17 13.91 17.81
CA ALA A 41 12.71 15.23 17.46
C ALA A 41 11.74 16.37 17.86
N TYR A 42 10.44 16.19 17.59
CA TYR A 42 9.42 17.13 18.00
C TYR A 42 9.34 17.29 19.53
N SER A 43 9.40 16.18 20.27
CA SER A 43 9.36 16.22 21.74
C SER A 43 10.58 16.95 22.33
N ALA A 44 11.76 16.76 21.76
CA ALA A 44 12.98 17.45 22.17
C ALA A 44 12.89 18.96 21.88
N TYR A 45 12.39 19.34 20.70
CA TYR A 45 12.14 20.72 20.33
C TYR A 45 11.18 21.42 21.31
N ILE A 46 10.03 20.82 21.61
CA ILE A 46 9.05 21.38 22.55
C ILE A 46 9.62 21.49 23.96
N ALA A 47 10.44 20.53 24.40
CA ALA A 47 11.10 20.62 25.70
C ALA A 47 12.08 21.80 25.78
N ALA A 48 12.85 22.04 24.72
CA ALA A 48 13.75 23.20 24.62
C ALA A 48 12.99 24.53 24.52
N GLU A 49 11.90 24.57 23.75
CA GLU A 49 11.04 25.76 23.63
C GLU A 49 10.46 26.18 24.98
N ASN A 50 9.97 25.22 25.77
CA ASN A 50 9.46 25.50 27.11
C ASN A 50 10.56 26.05 28.05
N LYS A 51 11.79 25.51 27.97
CA LYS A 51 12.93 26.07 28.74
C LYS A 51 13.23 27.50 28.33
N TYR A 52 13.24 27.77 27.02
CA TYR A 52 13.49 29.10 26.48
C TYR A 52 12.41 30.11 26.90
N LEU A 53 11.13 29.73 26.83
CA LEU A 53 10.02 30.56 27.30
C LEU A 53 10.14 30.87 28.80
N ASN A 54 10.47 29.88 29.62
CA ASN A 54 10.71 30.09 31.05
C ASN A 54 11.87 31.06 31.30
N LEU A 55 12.95 30.97 30.51
CA LEU A 55 14.07 31.91 30.60
C LEU A 55 13.63 33.34 30.25
N LEU A 56 12.81 33.52 29.22
CA LEU A 56 12.28 34.85 28.87
C LEU A 56 11.46 35.45 30.02
N PHE A 57 10.64 34.64 30.70
CA PHE A 57 9.91 35.08 31.89
C PHE A 57 10.82 35.45 33.06
N ASN A 58 11.98 34.80 33.20
CA ASN A 58 12.96 35.13 34.22
C ASN A 58 13.68 36.44 33.89
N ILE A 59 14.06 36.65 32.63
CA ILE A 59 14.68 37.89 32.15
C ILE A 59 13.75 39.09 32.35
N GLU A 60 12.45 38.92 32.07
CA GLU A 60 11.46 39.97 32.30
C GLU A 60 11.39 40.38 33.78
N ARG A 61 11.52 39.42 34.70
CA ARG A 61 11.49 39.68 36.14
C ARG A 61 12.81 40.21 36.69
N MET A 62 13.95 39.81 36.13
CA MET A 62 15.29 40.13 36.63
C MET A 62 16.21 40.53 35.46
N PRO A 63 15.99 41.70 34.85
CA PRO A 63 16.70 42.10 33.64
C PRO A 63 18.19 42.44 33.86
N GLU A 64 18.56 42.76 35.09
CA GLU A 64 19.93 43.12 35.50
C GLU A 64 20.87 41.90 35.56
N GLU A 65 20.34 40.67 35.57
CA GLU A 65 21.15 39.45 35.62
C GLU A 65 21.75 39.11 34.26
N GLU A 66 23.03 39.45 34.07
CA GLU A 66 23.78 39.23 32.82
C GLU A 66 23.82 37.74 32.40
N GLU A 67 23.88 36.81 33.36
CA GLU A 67 23.90 35.36 33.10
C GLU A 67 22.67 34.91 32.31
N LEU A 68 21.49 35.47 32.58
CA LEU A 68 20.25 35.12 31.87
C LEU A 68 20.32 35.51 30.38
N TRP A 69 21.00 36.61 30.06
CA TRP A 69 21.19 37.06 28.68
C TRP A 69 22.18 36.18 27.90
N ILE A 70 23.21 35.66 28.58
CA ILE A 70 24.13 34.68 28.00
C ILE A 70 23.38 33.39 27.71
N MET A 71 22.65 32.86 28.70
CA MET A 71 21.81 31.67 28.55
C MET A 71 20.78 31.83 27.43
N LYS A 72 20.23 33.03 27.24
CA LYS A 72 19.26 33.31 26.17
C LYS A 72 19.87 33.03 24.81
N ARG A 73 21.09 33.49 24.57
CA ARG A 73 21.79 33.27 23.29
C ARG A 73 22.02 31.79 23.04
N ASP A 74 22.49 31.07 24.06
CA ASP A 74 22.81 29.65 23.94
C ASP A 74 21.56 28.81 23.71
N GLN A 75 20.48 29.07 24.46
CA GLN A 75 19.21 28.38 24.28
C GLN A 75 18.53 28.72 22.95
N MET A 76 18.66 29.95 22.42
CA MET A 76 18.18 30.24 21.06
C MET A 76 18.90 29.39 20.02
N ARG A 77 20.22 29.25 20.14
CA ARG A 77 21.01 28.44 19.19
C ARG A 77 20.64 26.97 19.26
N GLU A 78 20.44 26.43 20.46
CA GLU A 78 19.95 25.06 20.66
C GLU A 78 18.55 24.87 20.04
N LEU A 79 17.65 25.85 20.26
CA LEU A 79 16.30 25.82 19.71
C LEU A 79 16.29 25.83 18.18
N GLU A 80 17.13 26.64 17.54
CA GLU A 80 17.30 26.67 16.08
C GLU A 80 17.80 25.31 15.56
N GLN A 81 18.81 24.72 16.21
CA GLN A 81 19.32 23.41 15.83
C GLN A 81 18.26 22.31 15.95
N LEU A 82 17.49 22.28 17.05
CA LEU A 82 16.43 21.30 17.24
C LEU A 82 15.27 21.51 16.27
N ARG A 83 14.96 22.76 15.92
CA ARG A 83 13.96 23.09 14.89
C ARG A 83 14.38 22.52 13.54
N ASP A 84 15.63 22.69 13.16
CA ASP A 84 16.13 22.19 11.87
C ASP A 84 16.10 20.65 11.82
N ILE A 85 16.50 19.97 12.90
CA ILE A 85 16.40 18.50 13.02
C ILE A 85 14.95 18.04 12.94
N MET A 86 14.04 18.71 13.64
CA MET A 86 12.61 18.39 13.60
C MET A 86 12.03 18.59 12.19
N LEU A 87 12.40 19.66 11.48
CA LEU A 87 11.95 19.88 10.11
C LEU A 87 12.53 18.86 9.13
N GLN A 88 13.80 18.49 9.29
CA GLN A 88 14.42 17.44 8.50
C GLN A 88 13.70 16.10 8.69
N THR A 89 13.52 15.66 9.93
CA THR A 89 12.84 14.39 10.25
C THR A 89 11.38 14.37 9.78
N ARG A 90 10.70 15.52 9.80
CA ARG A 90 9.38 15.67 9.18
C ARG A 90 9.42 15.44 7.67
N GLY A 91 10.40 16.03 6.98
CA GLY A 91 10.59 15.82 5.54
C GLY A 91 10.84 14.35 5.20
N GLU A 92 11.69 13.67 5.98
CA GLU A 92 11.96 12.23 5.82
C GLU A 92 10.71 11.37 6.09
N LEU A 93 9.87 11.77 7.04
CA LEU A 93 8.58 11.13 7.28
C LEU A 93 7.63 11.30 6.09
N ASP A 94 7.47 12.53 5.60
CA ASP A 94 6.60 12.83 4.47
C ASP A 94 7.02 12.04 3.21
N GLU A 95 8.32 11.92 2.94
CA GLU A 95 8.85 11.09 1.85
C GLU A 95 8.53 9.60 2.06
N SER A 96 8.75 9.07 3.27
CA SER A 96 8.46 7.66 3.55
C SER A 96 6.97 7.31 3.45
N ILE A 97 6.08 8.25 3.81
CA ILE A 97 4.63 8.08 3.65
C ILE A 97 4.27 8.05 2.16
N GLN A 98 4.81 8.95 1.35
CA GLN A 98 4.56 8.97 -0.10
C GLN A 98 5.02 7.66 -0.77
N ASP A 99 6.18 7.13 -0.38
CA ASP A 99 6.67 5.85 -0.87
C ASP A 99 5.75 4.69 -0.46
N TRP A 100 5.26 4.71 0.77
CA TRP A 100 4.31 3.70 1.25
C TRP A 100 2.97 3.78 0.52
N GLU A 101 2.43 4.97 0.29
CA GLU A 101 1.21 5.17 -0.51
C GLU A 101 1.38 4.67 -1.94
N LYS A 102 2.52 4.97 -2.56
CA LYS A 102 2.84 4.48 -3.91
C LYS A 102 2.87 2.95 -3.93
N TYR A 103 3.53 2.31 -2.96
CA TYR A 103 3.56 0.86 -2.82
C TYR A 103 2.15 0.25 -2.68
N LEU A 104 1.29 0.84 -1.86
CA LEU A 104 -0.10 0.40 -1.72
C LEU A 104 -0.87 0.52 -3.05
N SER A 105 -0.64 1.59 -3.81
CA SER A 105 -1.27 1.78 -5.11
C SER A 105 -0.83 0.73 -6.15
N GLU A 106 0.44 0.32 -6.11
CA GLU A 106 1.00 -0.71 -6.99
C GLU A 106 0.43 -2.09 -6.64
N LEU A 107 0.39 -2.44 -5.35
CA LEU A 107 -0.27 -3.64 -4.86
C LEU A 107 -1.74 -3.70 -5.30
N GLN A 108 -2.49 -2.60 -5.18
CA GLN A 108 -3.89 -2.56 -5.60
C GLN A 108 -4.04 -2.84 -7.11
N LYS A 109 -3.13 -2.32 -7.94
CA LYS A 109 -3.11 -2.60 -9.39
C LYS A 109 -2.78 -4.07 -9.68
N GLU A 110 -1.84 -4.66 -8.95
CA GLU A 110 -1.50 -6.08 -9.11
C GLU A 110 -2.66 -6.99 -8.71
N VAL A 111 -3.30 -6.71 -7.58
CA VAL A 111 -4.51 -7.43 -7.13
C VAL A 111 -5.63 -7.29 -8.17
N ALA A 112 -5.84 -6.10 -8.73
CA ALA A 112 -6.83 -5.90 -9.80
C ALA A 112 -6.50 -6.69 -11.07
N LYS A 113 -5.22 -6.83 -11.44
CA LYS A 113 -4.78 -7.67 -12.57
C LYS A 113 -5.00 -9.16 -12.29
N MET A 114 -4.72 -9.62 -11.07
CA MET A 114 -4.93 -11.01 -10.66
C MET A 114 -6.41 -11.39 -10.60
N ASN A 115 -7.26 -10.48 -10.14
CA ASN A 115 -8.71 -10.65 -10.06
C ASN A 115 -9.45 -10.30 -11.35
N ALA A 116 -8.74 -9.82 -12.38
CA ALA A 116 -9.35 -9.58 -13.68
C ALA A 116 -9.87 -10.92 -14.21
N PRO A 117 -11.14 -11.00 -14.66
CA PRO A 117 -11.66 -12.23 -15.23
C PRO A 117 -10.75 -12.62 -16.39
N SER A 118 -10.10 -13.78 -16.27
CA SER A 118 -9.47 -14.44 -17.40
C SER A 118 -10.56 -14.54 -18.47
N LYS A 119 -10.48 -13.70 -19.50
CA LYS A 119 -11.32 -13.86 -20.69
C LYS A 119 -10.88 -15.18 -21.30
N ALA A 120 -11.44 -16.28 -20.81
CA ALA A 120 -11.57 -17.49 -21.59
C ALA A 120 -12.23 -17.01 -22.88
N ARG A 121 -11.45 -16.99 -23.96
CA ARG A 121 -11.94 -16.68 -25.30
C ARG A 121 -12.85 -17.83 -25.71
N PHE A 122 -14.03 -17.91 -25.13
CA PHE A 122 -15.17 -18.57 -25.73
C PHE A 122 -15.65 -17.67 -26.86
N ARG A 123 -14.81 -17.51 -27.89
CA ARG A 123 -15.33 -17.13 -29.20
C ARG A 123 -16.17 -18.32 -29.63
N ASN A 124 -17.48 -18.14 -29.70
CA ASN A 124 -18.30 -19.12 -30.38
C ASN A 124 -17.84 -19.14 -31.84
N GLN A 125 -17.88 -20.31 -32.48
CA GLN A 125 -17.45 -20.41 -33.89
C GLN A 125 -18.24 -19.46 -34.80
N ASP A 126 -19.45 -19.08 -34.38
CA ASP A 126 -20.30 -18.06 -35.00
C ASP A 126 -19.74 -16.64 -34.93
N ASP A 127 -18.89 -16.30 -33.96
CA ASP A 127 -18.23 -14.99 -33.85
C ASP A 127 -17.12 -14.80 -34.89
N LEU A 128 -16.76 -15.87 -35.62
CA LEU A 128 -15.86 -15.83 -36.77
C LEU A 128 -16.61 -15.53 -38.08
N ARG A 129 -17.95 -15.49 -38.07
CA ARG A 129 -18.76 -15.14 -39.24
C ARG A 129 -18.86 -13.62 -39.33
N THR A 130 -18.50 -13.08 -40.50
CA THR A 130 -18.53 -11.63 -40.76
C THR A 130 -19.91 -11.16 -41.22
N SER A 131 -20.78 -12.08 -41.63
CA SER A 131 -22.12 -11.80 -42.14
C SER A 131 -23.11 -12.94 -41.85
N PRO A 132 -24.41 -12.66 -41.61
CA PRO A 132 -25.44 -13.68 -41.48
C PRO A 132 -25.49 -14.60 -42.71
N GLY A 133 -25.23 -15.89 -42.51
CA GLY A 133 -25.23 -16.91 -43.57
C GLY A 133 -23.87 -17.21 -44.21
N GLU A 134 -22.79 -16.59 -43.73
CA GLU A 134 -21.43 -16.92 -44.18
C GLU A 134 -21.01 -18.30 -43.62
N LEU A 135 -20.78 -19.25 -44.54
CA LEU A 135 -20.29 -20.57 -44.21
C LEU A 135 -18.81 -20.49 -43.82
N LEU A 136 -18.45 -21.17 -42.73
CA LEU A 136 -17.06 -21.21 -42.30
C LEU A 136 -16.21 -22.10 -43.25
N PRO A 137 -14.89 -21.86 -43.35
CA PRO A 137 -13.98 -22.70 -44.12
C PRO A 137 -14.10 -24.17 -43.67
N GLY A 138 -14.62 -25.04 -44.55
CA GLY A 138 -14.90 -26.46 -44.26
C GLY A 138 -16.40 -26.84 -44.26
N GLU A 139 -17.32 -25.89 -44.07
CA GLU A 139 -18.77 -26.13 -44.17
C GLU A 139 -19.22 -26.25 -45.65
N PHE A 140 -18.49 -25.62 -46.57
CA PHE A 140 -18.69 -25.71 -48.03
C PHE A 140 -18.71 -27.16 -48.56
N ALA A 141 -17.88 -28.03 -47.98
CA ALA A 141 -17.80 -29.44 -48.40
C ALA A 141 -19.06 -30.22 -47.96
N LYS A 142 -19.60 -29.94 -46.77
CA LYS A 142 -20.82 -30.61 -46.28
C LYS A 142 -22.06 -30.13 -47.03
N ASP A 143 -22.16 -28.84 -47.33
CA ASP A 143 -23.31 -28.28 -48.04
C ASP A 143 -23.38 -28.70 -49.51
N SER A 144 -22.23 -28.81 -50.18
CA SER A 144 -22.17 -29.32 -51.55
C SER A 144 -22.60 -30.80 -51.62
N ILE A 145 -22.13 -31.64 -50.69
CA ILE A 145 -22.54 -33.06 -50.60
C ILE A 145 -24.05 -33.17 -50.29
N ARG A 146 -24.59 -32.34 -49.39
CA ARG A 146 -26.02 -32.35 -49.03
C ARG A 146 -26.91 -31.93 -50.19
N LYS A 147 -26.52 -30.90 -50.96
CA LYS A 147 -27.22 -30.50 -52.19
C LYS A 147 -27.21 -31.60 -53.25
N VAL A 148 -26.07 -32.28 -53.44
CA VAL A 148 -25.97 -33.40 -54.38
C VAL A 148 -26.87 -34.57 -53.97
N GLN A 149 -26.86 -34.97 -52.69
CA GLN A 149 -27.75 -36.04 -52.20
C GLN A 149 -29.24 -35.68 -52.31
N SER A 150 -29.61 -34.41 -52.13
CA SER A 150 -31.00 -33.96 -52.28
C SER A 150 -31.50 -33.95 -53.72
N ARG A 151 -30.61 -33.81 -54.71
CA ARG A 151 -30.94 -33.88 -56.14
C ARG A 151 -31.08 -35.31 -56.65
N MET A 152 -30.38 -36.27 -56.05
CA MET A 152 -30.50 -37.70 -56.41
C MET A 152 -31.76 -38.38 -55.86
N ARG A 153 -32.52 -37.72 -54.98
CA ARG A 153 -33.76 -38.24 -54.37
C ARG A 153 -35.04 -37.68 -55.02
N ARG A 154 -34.94 -37.07 -56.21
CA ARG A 154 -36.08 -36.64 -57.02
C ARG A 154 -36.13 -37.41 -58.32
#